data_AF-A0A2V8DCW9-F1
#
_entry.id   AF-A0A2V8DCW9-F1
#
_cell.length_a   1.000
_cell.length_b   1.000
_cell.length_c   1.000
_cell.angle_alpha   90.00
_cell.angle_beta   90.00
_cell.angle_gamma   90.00
#
_symmetry.space_group_name_H-M   'P 1'
#
loop_
_entity.id
_entity.type
_entity.pdbx_description
1 polymer ?
#
loop_
_entity_poly.entity_id
_entity_poly.type
_entity_poly.pdbx_seq_one_letter_code
_entity_poly.pdbx_strand_id
1 'polypeptide(L)'
;NAKAIADVLAEVGGEFVCAAAGHHMESMLAAYGSGAAKVSHDLAAPLLNVDIGGGTTKLALVEAGKVVHTAAIHLGGRLAVIDADGRLTRLDPAGQHLAALAGCDWSLGGKVSEDEV
;
A
#
# COMPACT_ATOMS: atom_id res chain seq x y z
N ASN A 1 -8.28 15.53 5.30
CA ASN A 1 -9.52 15.30 4.50
C ASN A 1 -10.26 14.05 4.95
N ALA A 2 -9.55 12.94 5.27
CA ALA A 2 -10.17 11.67 5.67
C ALA A 2 -11.10 11.77 6.90
N LYS A 3 -10.74 12.55 7.92
CA LYS A 3 -11.58 12.75 9.11
C LYS A 3 -12.94 13.38 8.77
N ALA A 4 -12.96 14.46 7.99
CA ALA A 4 -14.21 15.10 7.59
C ALA A 4 -15.12 14.16 6.76
N ILE A 5 -14.54 13.31 5.92
CA ILE A 5 -15.29 12.31 5.16
C ILE A 5 -15.85 11.22 6.09
N ALA A 6 -15.04 10.76 7.05
CA ALA A 6 -15.47 9.79 8.07
C ALA A 6 -16.60 10.33 8.95
N ASP A 7 -16.53 11.60 9.35
CA ASP A 7 -17.55 12.27 10.17
C ASP A 7 -18.89 12.36 9.38
N VAL A 8 -18.85 12.75 8.10
CA VAL A 8 -20.03 12.78 7.23
C VAL A 8 -20.63 11.38 7.02
N LEU A 9 -19.80 10.35 6.82
CA LEU A 9 -20.26 8.96 6.67
C LEU A 9 -20.92 8.42 7.94
N ALA A 10 -20.37 8.74 9.11
CA ALA A 10 -20.95 8.36 10.40
C ALA A 10 -22.31 9.05 10.65
N GLU A 11 -22.42 10.34 10.29
CA GLU A 11 -23.66 11.12 10.44
C GLU A 11 -24.79 10.61 9.52
N VAL A 12 -24.46 10.19 8.30
CA VAL A 12 -25.43 9.65 7.33
C VAL A 12 -25.80 8.18 7.61
N GLY A 13 -24.90 7.41 8.25
CA GLY A 13 -25.04 5.96 8.43
C GLY A 13 -25.72 5.49 9.72
N GLY A 14 -25.90 6.33 10.74
CA GLY A 14 -26.38 5.90 12.06
C GLY A 14 -25.28 5.26 12.92
N GLU A 15 -25.48 4.05 13.48
CA GLU A 15 -24.53 3.35 14.40
C GLU A 15 -23.18 2.93 13.78
N PHE A 16 -22.74 3.53 12.66
CA PHE A 16 -21.43 3.24 12.09
C PHE A 16 -20.33 4.02 12.80
N VAL A 17 -19.39 3.31 13.42
CA VAL A 17 -18.13 3.89 13.89
C VAL A 17 -17.15 3.93 12.72
N CYS A 18 -16.97 5.09 12.11
CA CYS A 18 -15.90 5.32 11.14
C CYS A 18 -14.59 5.64 11.87
N ALA A 19 -13.70 4.66 11.96
CA ALA A 19 -12.33 4.85 12.41
C ALA A 19 -11.36 4.61 11.25
N ALA A 20 -10.34 5.47 11.13
CA ALA A 20 -9.23 5.19 10.22
C ALA A 20 -8.39 4.05 10.81
N ALA A 21 -8.20 2.98 10.04
CA ALA A 21 -7.29 1.91 10.42
C ALA A 21 -5.84 2.44 10.36
N GLY A 22 -5.09 2.28 11.45
CA GLY A 22 -3.65 2.48 11.41
C GLY A 22 -2.97 1.42 10.55
N HIS A 23 -1.72 1.64 10.16
CA HIS A 23 -0.97 0.77 9.24
C HIS A 23 -0.96 -0.72 9.61
N HIS A 24 -0.83 -1.04 10.90
CA HIS A 24 -0.84 -2.42 11.38
C HIS A 24 -2.21 -3.07 11.21
N MET A 25 -3.28 -2.32 11.47
CA MET A 25 -4.65 -2.81 11.28
C MET A 25 -4.96 -3.00 9.80
N GLU A 26 -4.53 -2.08 8.92
CA GLU A 26 -4.62 -2.25 7.46
C GLU A 26 -3.90 -3.53 7.00
N SER A 27 -2.69 -3.79 7.53
CA SER A 27 -1.92 -4.99 7.21
C SER A 27 -2.63 -6.29 7.62
N MET A 28 -3.21 -6.31 8.82
CA MET A 28 -3.99 -7.46 9.30
C MET A 28 -5.25 -7.67 8.47
N LEU A 29 -6.01 -6.61 8.20
CA LEU A 29 -7.22 -6.67 7.38
C LEU A 29 -6.92 -7.17 5.97
N ALA A 30 -5.82 -6.73 5.36
CA ALA A 30 -5.39 -7.21 4.06
C ALA A 30 -5.04 -8.71 4.08
N ALA A 31 -4.32 -9.19 5.09
CA ALA A 31 -3.95 -10.61 5.21
C ALA A 31 -5.13 -11.54 5.45
N TYR A 32 -6.10 -11.13 6.27
CA TYR A 32 -7.32 -11.91 6.49
C TYR A 32 -8.27 -11.80 5.29
N GLY A 33 -8.45 -10.60 4.75
CA GLY A 33 -9.34 -10.33 3.62
C GLY A 33 -8.89 -10.96 2.30
N SER A 34 -7.58 -11.12 2.09
CA SER A 34 -7.03 -11.81 0.90
C SER A 34 -7.13 -13.34 1.00
N GLY A 35 -7.42 -13.89 2.18
CA GLY A 35 -7.39 -15.32 2.44
C GLY A 35 -6.00 -15.89 2.74
N ALA A 36 -4.95 -15.07 2.83
CA ALA A 36 -3.59 -15.53 3.14
C ALA A 36 -3.53 -16.32 4.46
N ALA A 37 -4.30 -15.93 5.47
CA ALA A 37 -4.44 -16.70 6.72
C ALA A 37 -4.96 -18.12 6.49
N LYS A 38 -6.01 -18.28 5.68
CA LYS A 38 -6.54 -19.60 5.36
C LYS A 38 -5.51 -20.45 4.62
N VAL A 39 -4.86 -19.88 3.61
CA VAL A 39 -3.85 -20.61 2.82
C VAL A 39 -2.66 -21.03 3.68
N SER A 40 -2.16 -20.14 4.55
CA SER A 40 -1.06 -20.45 5.48
C SER A 40 -1.42 -21.61 6.42
N HIS A 41 -2.64 -21.60 6.96
CA HIS A 41 -3.15 -22.69 7.80
C HIS A 41 -3.23 -24.01 7.04
N ASP A 42 -3.87 -24.01 5.87
CA ASP A 42 -4.15 -25.24 5.11
C ASP A 42 -2.88 -25.88 4.55
N LEU A 43 -1.87 -25.07 4.20
CA LEU A 43 -0.57 -25.54 3.69
C LEU A 43 0.49 -25.74 4.79
N ALA A 44 0.16 -25.40 6.05
CA ALA A 44 1.11 -25.37 7.15
C ALA A 44 2.42 -24.62 6.81
N ALA A 45 2.30 -23.51 6.08
CA ALA A 45 3.44 -22.77 5.54
C ALA A 45 3.39 -21.28 5.92
N PRO A 46 4.54 -20.63 6.18
CA PRO A 46 4.59 -19.19 6.37
C PRO A 46 4.30 -18.48 5.04
N LEU A 47 3.48 -17.41 5.09
CA LEU A 47 3.15 -16.57 3.93
C LEU A 47 3.36 -15.10 4.28
N LEU A 48 3.88 -14.33 3.32
CA LEU A 48 3.93 -12.88 3.41
C LEU A 48 2.84 -12.28 2.53
N ASN A 49 1.82 -11.68 3.15
CA ASN A 49 0.84 -10.88 2.41
C ASN A 49 1.46 -9.51 2.08
N VAL A 50 1.48 -9.14 0.80
CA VAL A 50 1.97 -7.85 0.30
C VAL A 50 0.80 -7.11 -0.33
N ASP A 51 0.33 -6.05 0.33
CA ASP A 51 -0.80 -5.24 -0.14
C ASP A 51 -0.30 -3.86 -0.58
N ILE A 52 -0.25 -3.66 -1.90
CA ILE A 52 0.31 -2.47 -2.53
C ILE A 52 -0.79 -1.43 -2.67
N GLY A 53 -0.81 -0.48 -1.75
CA GLY A 53 -1.64 0.71 -1.84
C GLY A 53 -1.00 1.78 -2.73
N GLY A 54 -1.63 2.94 -2.80
CA GLY A 54 -1.11 4.03 -3.63
C GLY A 54 0.05 4.82 -3.00
N GLY A 55 0.09 4.96 -1.66
CA GLY A 55 1.19 5.66 -0.98
C GLY A 55 2.01 4.78 -0.03
N THR A 56 1.52 3.59 0.27
CA THR A 56 2.19 2.65 1.18
C THR A 56 1.91 1.22 0.75
N THR A 57 2.85 0.34 1.04
CA THR A 57 2.72 -1.10 0.89
C THR A 57 2.67 -1.70 2.28
N LYS A 58 1.65 -2.53 2.54
CA LYS A 58 1.47 -3.24 3.80
C LYS A 58 2.04 -4.63 3.68
N LEU A 59 2.65 -5.08 4.77
CA LEU A 59 3.25 -6.39 4.89
C LEU A 59 2.66 -7.06 6.13
N ALA A 60 2.25 -8.32 5.98
CA ALA A 60 1.84 -9.15 7.10
C ALA A 60 2.43 -10.55 6.93
N LEU A 61 3.31 -10.94 7.86
CA LEU A 61 3.80 -12.31 7.93
C LEU A 61 2.75 -13.15 8.65
N VAL A 62 2.36 -14.24 8.01
CA VAL A 62 1.29 -15.12 8.44
C VAL A 62 1.83 -16.52 8.62
N GLU A 63 1.61 -17.10 9.79
CA GLU A 63 2.06 -18.45 10.15
C GLU A 63 0.92 -19.22 10.79
N ALA A 64 0.66 -20.44 10.31
CA ALA A 64 -0.44 -21.28 10.77
C ALA A 64 -1.79 -20.53 10.85
N GLY A 65 -2.03 -19.65 9.87
CA GLY A 65 -3.23 -18.82 9.78
C GLY A 65 -3.33 -17.65 10.75
N LYS A 66 -2.23 -17.24 11.38
CA LYS A 66 -2.18 -16.08 12.26
C LYS A 66 -1.18 -15.06 11.75
N VAL A 67 -1.56 -13.79 11.77
CA VAL A 67 -0.60 -12.70 11.51
C VAL A 67 0.33 -12.58 12.72
N VAL A 68 1.62 -12.85 12.52
CA VAL A 68 2.65 -12.83 13.58
C VAL A 68 3.44 -11.53 13.57
N HIS A 69 3.59 -10.90 12.40
CA HIS A 69 4.25 -9.61 12.25
C HIS A 69 3.55 -8.75 11.20
N THR A 70 3.65 -7.44 11.37
CA THR A 70 3.16 -6.47 10.39
C THR A 70 4.21 -5.38 10.17
N ALA A 71 4.25 -4.84 8.96
CA ALA A 71 5.06 -3.68 8.62
C ALA A 71 4.34 -2.85 7.55
N ALA A 72 4.71 -1.57 7.46
CA ALA A 72 4.26 -0.72 6.38
C ALA A 72 5.45 0.10 5.88
N ILE A 73 5.57 0.18 4.56
CA ILE A 73 6.63 0.92 3.90
C ILE A 73 5.97 2.04 3.09
N HIS A 74 6.56 3.23 3.08
CA HIS A 74 6.11 4.37 2.28
C HIS A 74 6.52 4.21 0.81
N LEU A 75 6.02 3.14 0.20
CA LEU A 75 6.18 2.78 -1.21
C LEU A 75 4.81 2.38 -1.75
N GLY A 76 4.35 2.97 -2.84
CA GLY A 76 3.05 2.62 -3.42
C GLY A 76 2.90 3.11 -4.86
N GLY A 77 1.91 2.56 -5.56
CA GLY A 77 1.77 2.74 -7.01
C GLY A 77 1.38 4.15 -7.47
N ARG A 78 1.08 5.08 -6.56
CA ARG A 78 0.84 6.48 -6.93
C ARG A 78 2.09 7.33 -6.77
N LEU A 79 3.12 6.89 -6.04
CA LEU A 79 4.29 7.73 -5.74
C LEU A 79 5.02 8.20 -7.01
N ALA A 80 5.01 7.39 -8.05
CA ALA A 80 5.36 7.77 -9.42
C ALA A 80 4.32 7.17 -10.37
N VAL A 81 3.84 7.94 -11.35
CA VAL A 81 2.91 7.46 -12.38
C VAL A 81 3.46 7.85 -13.73
N ILE A 82 3.61 6.86 -14.60
CA ILE A 82 4.12 6.99 -15.96
C ILE A 82 2.95 6.80 -16.92
N ASP A 83 2.78 7.69 -17.89
CA ASP A 83 1.78 7.53 -18.95
C ASP A 83 2.25 6.56 -20.05
N ALA A 84 1.38 6.32 -21.03
CA ALA A 84 1.67 5.44 -22.16
C ALA A 84 2.82 5.94 -23.05
N ASP A 85 3.19 7.22 -22.99
CA ASP A 85 4.29 7.82 -23.75
C ASP A 85 5.62 7.80 -22.95
N GLY A 86 5.63 7.13 -21.80
CA GLY A 86 6.79 7.01 -20.92
C GLY A 86 7.08 8.27 -20.10
N ARG A 87 6.11 9.17 -19.93
CA ARG A 87 6.31 10.42 -19.17
C ARG A 87 5.80 10.31 -17.75
N LEU A 88 6.57 10.83 -16.79
CA LEU A 88 6.14 10.98 -15.40
C LEU A 88 5.03 12.02 -15.30
N THR A 89 3.79 11.57 -15.18
CA THR A 89 2.61 12.43 -14.98
C THR A 89 2.35 12.71 -13.50
N ARG A 90 2.91 11.89 -12.61
CA ARG A 90 2.95 12.13 -11.16
C ARG A 90 4.30 11.73 -10.62
N LEU A 91 4.85 12.56 -9.74
CA LEU A 91 6.01 12.25 -8.92
C LEU A 91 5.85 12.92 -7.56
N ASP A 92 5.56 12.10 -6.55
CA ASP A 92 5.47 12.50 -5.15
C ASP A 92 6.89 12.65 -4.57
N PRO A 93 7.14 13.54 -3.59
CA PRO A 93 8.46 13.67 -2.97
C PRO A 93 9.05 12.34 -2.47
N ALA A 94 8.21 11.44 -1.94
CA ALA A 94 8.64 10.11 -1.55
C ALA A 94 9.06 9.25 -2.75
N GLY A 95 8.33 9.34 -3.86
CA GLY A 95 8.68 8.67 -5.12
C GLY A 95 10.00 9.19 -5.70
N GLN A 96 10.22 10.50 -5.68
CA GLN A 96 11.48 11.11 -6.11
C GLN A 96 12.66 10.65 -5.25
N HIS A 97 12.48 10.59 -3.93
CA HIS A 97 13.51 10.10 -3.02
C HIS A 97 13.86 8.63 -3.31
N LEU A 98 12.85 7.78 -3.51
CA LEU A 98 13.05 6.36 -3.83
C LEU A 98 13.72 6.16 -5.19
N ALA A 99 13.35 6.96 -6.20
CA ALA A 99 14.01 6.95 -7.52
C ALA A 99 15.50 7.31 -7.38
N ALA A 100 15.83 8.35 -6.61
CA ALA A 100 17.22 8.73 -6.36
C ALA A 100 18.01 7.62 -5.65
N LEU A 101 17.40 6.92 -4.68
CA LEU A 101 18.02 5.76 -4.03
C LEU A 101 18.24 4.59 -5.01
N ALA A 102 17.37 4.44 -6.01
CA ALA A 102 17.53 3.47 -7.09
C ALA A 102 18.51 3.93 -8.19
N GLY A 103 19.13 5.11 -8.06
CA GLY A 103 20.05 5.66 -9.05
C GLY A 103 19.38 6.34 -10.24
N CYS A 104 18.08 6.64 -10.15
CA CYS A 104 17.29 7.30 -11.19
C CYS A 104 17.10 8.79 -10.87
N ASP A 105 17.43 9.67 -11.81
CA ASP A 105 17.22 11.12 -11.67
C ASP A 105 15.86 11.54 -12.27
N TRP A 106 14.79 11.09 -11.62
CA TRP A 106 13.43 11.33 -12.09
C TRP A 106 12.94 12.73 -11.75
N SER A 107 12.28 13.35 -12.73
CA SER A 107 11.62 14.64 -12.60
C SER A 107 10.22 14.60 -13.21
N LEU A 108 9.29 15.35 -12.62
CA LEU A 108 7.92 15.45 -13.13
C LEU A 108 7.92 15.98 -14.58
N GLY A 109 7.19 15.30 -15.46
CA GLY A 109 7.16 15.58 -16.90
C GLY A 109 8.33 15.02 -17.70
N GLY A 110 9.37 14.50 -17.01
CA GLY A 110 10.49 13.79 -17.62
C GLY A 110 10.08 12.48 -18.25
N LYS A 111 10.89 12.00 -19.20
CA LYS A 111 10.75 10.65 -19.77
C LYS A 111 11.51 9.65 -18.92
N VAL A 112 10.91 8.49 -18.69
CA VAL A 112 11.52 7.33 -18.05
C VAL A 112 11.87 6.33 -19.14
N SER A 113 13.10 5.84 -19.14
CA SER A 113 13.56 4.80 -20.05
C SER A 113 13.11 3.41 -19.59
N GLU A 114 13.03 2.44 -20.51
CA GLU A 114 12.66 1.06 -20.16
C GLU A 114 13.67 0.41 -19.19
N ASP A 115 14.92 0.85 -19.18
CA ASP A 115 15.96 0.34 -18.27
C ASP A 115 15.80 0.86 -16.82
N GLU A 116 14.94 1.87 -16.61
CA GLU A 116 14.66 2.47 -15.30
C GLU A 116 13.36 1.96 -14.66
N VAL A 117 12.59 1.13 -15.36
CA VAL A 117 11.30 0.55 -14.90
C VAL A 117 11.47 -0.91 -14.51
#